data_AF-A0A0G0K1M0-F1
#
_entry.id   AF-A0A0G0K1M0-F1
#
_cell.length_a   1.000
_cell.length_b   1.000
_cell.length_c   1.000
_cell.angle_alpha   90.00
_cell.angle_beta   90.00
_cell.angle_gamma   90.00
#
_symmetry.space_group_name_H-M   'P 1'
#
loop_
_entity.id
_entity.type
_entity.pdbx_description
1 polymer ?
#
loop_
_entity_poly.entity_id
_entity_poly.type
_entity_poly.pdbx_seq_one_letter_code
_entity_poly.pdbx_strand_id
1 'polypeptide(L)' 'MADASGALLTRYPEGLASALEKISKDHEPLEVANKATAHLYIESPFKDKNEGSRGWMAGLFETHPLVQERIKKLRAMISK' A
#
# COMPACT_ATOMS: atom_id res chain seq x y z
N MET A 1 2.88 -6.10 -7.71
CA MET A 1 2.34 -7.00 -8.77
C MET A 1 0.93 -7.50 -8.46
N ALA A 2 0.57 -7.69 -7.18
CA ALA A 2 -0.76 -8.13 -6.77
C ALA A 2 -1.90 -7.22 -7.28
N ASP A 3 -1.79 -5.89 -7.14
CA ASP A 3 -2.86 -4.96 -7.52
C ASP A 3 -3.23 -5.02 -9.00
N ALA A 4 -2.23 -5.11 -9.89
CA ALA A 4 -2.46 -5.22 -11.32
C ALA A 4 -3.18 -6.53 -11.68
N SER A 5 -2.80 -7.63 -11.05
CA SER A 5 -3.44 -8.93 -11.26
C SER A 5 -4.88 -8.91 -10.74
N GLY A 6 -5.10 -8.35 -9.54
CA GLY A 6 -6.42 -8.16 -8.96
C GLY A 6 -7.32 -7.29 -9.83
N ALA A 7 -6.82 -6.16 -10.32
CA ALA A 7 -7.55 -5.27 -11.22
C ALA A 7 -7.90 -5.95 -12.56
N LEU A 8 -7.03 -6.81 -13.10
CA LEU A 8 -7.32 -7.58 -14.31
C LEU A 8 -8.38 -8.65 -14.07
N LEU A 9 -8.32 -9.35 -12.94
CA LEU A 9 -9.28 -10.37 -12.53
C LEU A 9 -10.68 -9.80 -12.29
N THR A 10 -10.77 -8.70 -11.56
CA THR A 10 -12.07 -8.07 -11.22
C THR A 10 -12.56 -7.10 -12.29
N ARG A 11 -11.69 -6.72 -13.23
CA ARG A 11 -11.94 -5.65 -14.22
C ARG A 11 -12.34 -4.32 -13.56
N TYR A 12 -11.98 -4.11 -12.29
CA TYR A 12 -12.40 -2.97 -11.51
C TYR A 12 -11.24 -2.30 -10.75
N PRO A 13 -10.30 -1.65 -11.49
CA PRO A 13 -9.18 -0.93 -10.90
C PRO A 13 -9.59 0.22 -9.97
N GLU A 14 -10.70 0.92 -10.27
CA GLU A 14 -11.15 2.08 -9.46
C GLU A 14 -11.64 1.65 -8.08
N GLY A 15 -12.40 0.55 -8.00
CA GLY A 15 -12.84 0.00 -6.72
C GLY A 15 -11.66 -0.42 -5.85
N LEU A 16 -10.61 -0.98 -6.45
CA LEU A 16 -9.40 -1.36 -5.74
C LEU A 16 -8.60 -0.13 -5.25
N ALA A 17 -8.51 0.93 -6.07
CA ALA A 17 -7.88 2.19 -5.69
C ALA A 17 -8.63 2.87 -4.52
N SER A 18 -9.96 2.91 -4.59
CA SER A 18 -10.84 3.45 -3.54
C SER A 18 -10.71 2.67 -2.22
N ALA A 19 -10.65 1.34 -2.29
CA ALA A 19 -10.44 0.50 -1.12
C ALA A 19 -9.08 0.78 -0.44
N LEU A 20 -8.01 0.89 -1.23
CA LEU A 20 -6.68 1.24 -0.70
C LEU A 20 -6.64 2.64 -0.08
N GLU A 21 -7.33 3.61 -0.67
CA GLU A 21 -7.44 4.95 -0.11
C GLU A 21 -8.17 4.94 1.23
N LYS A 22 -9.23 4.13 1.36
CA LYS A 22 -9.96 3.95 2.62
C LYS A 22 -9.09 3.30 3.71
N ILE A 23 -8.36 2.24 3.36
CA ILE A 23 -7.43 1.55 4.28
C ILE A 23 -6.32 2.49 4.74
N SER A 24 -5.74 3.30 3.83
CA SER A 24 -4.64 4.21 4.16
C SER A 24 -5.01 5.33 5.14
N LYS A 25 -6.30 5.69 5.16
CA LYS A 25 -6.88 6.68 6.08
C LYS A 25 -7.30 6.07 7.42
N ASP A 26 -7.34 4.75 7.52
CA ASP A 26 -7.59 4.07 8.77
C ASP A 26 -6.33 4.17 9.65
N HIS A 27 -6.53 4.62 10.88
CA HIS A 27 -5.46 4.94 11.82
C HIS A 27 -5.49 4.04 13.05
N GLU A 28 -6.24 2.93 13.02
CA GLU A 28 -6.19 1.97 14.12
C GLU A 28 -4.76 1.42 14.29
N PRO A 29 -4.08 1.73 15.42
CA PRO A 29 -2.77 1.19 15.69
C PRO A 29 -2.92 -0.29 16.02
N LEU A 30 -2.26 -1.13 15.24
CA LEU A 30 -2.25 -2.58 15.47
C LEU A 30 -1.65 -2.88 16.84
N GLU A 31 -2.42 -3.54 17.72
CA GLU A 31 -2.04 -3.85 19.09
C GLU A 31 -0.75 -4.69 19.18
N VAL A 32 -0.44 -5.46 18.13
CA VAL A 32 0.72 -6.38 18.09
C VAL A 32 1.40 -6.37 16.72
N ALA A 33 1.99 -5.24 16.33
CA ALA A 33 2.82 -5.17 15.12
C ALA A 33 4.27 -5.61 15.43
N ASN A 34 4.63 -6.86 15.09
CA ASN A 34 6.02 -7.33 15.14
C ASN A 34 6.68 -7.23 13.76
N LYS A 35 7.98 -6.92 13.69
CA LYS A 35 8.72 -6.76 12.41
C LYS A 35 8.65 -8.02 11.55
N ALA A 36 8.59 -9.18 12.19
CA ALA A 36 8.44 -10.47 11.52
C ALA A 36 7.09 -10.62 10.81
N THR A 37 6.01 -9.99 11.27
CA THR A 37 4.67 -10.10 10.67
C THR A 37 4.33 -8.96 9.73
N ALA A 38 5.20 -7.96 9.58
CA ALA A 38 4.98 -6.76 8.76
C ALA A 38 4.58 -7.08 7.31
N HIS A 39 5.14 -8.14 6.74
CA HIS A 39 4.89 -8.58 5.38
C HIS A 39 3.52 -9.24 5.16
N LEU A 40 2.77 -9.54 6.23
CA LEU A 40 1.40 -10.07 6.18
C LEU A 40 0.34 -8.95 6.09
N TYR A 41 0.74 -7.69 6.30
CA TYR A 41 -0.17 -6.55 6.30
C TYR A 41 -0.24 -5.86 4.94
N ILE A 42 -1.40 -5.28 4.65
CA ILE A 42 -1.68 -4.56 3.39
C ILE A 42 -0.97 -3.19 3.36
N GLU A 43 -0.78 -2.58 4.53
CA GLU A 43 0.01 -1.36 4.78
C GLU A 43 1.03 -1.65 5.90
N SER A 44 2.22 -1.05 5.84
CA SER A 44 3.22 -1.22 6.88
C SER A 44 2.66 -0.77 8.24
N PRO A 45 2.63 -1.64 9.26
CA PRO A 45 2.10 -1.28 10.58
C PRO A 45 3.03 -0.31 11.33
N PHE A 46 4.26 -0.15 10.85
CA PHE A 46 5.23 0.81 11.35
C PHE A 46 5.09 2.10 10.55
N LYS A 47 4.06 2.89 10.87
CA LYS A 47 3.90 4.24 10.35
C LYS A 47 4.86 5.16 11.11
N ASP A 48 6.13 5.17 10.69
CA ASP A 48 7.12 6.11 11.22
C ASP A 48 6.62 7.54 11.01
N LYS A 49 6.49 8.30 12.11
CA LYS A 49 5.94 9.66 12.22
C LYS A 49 6.76 10.75 11.49
N ASN A 50 7.63 10.36 10.55
CA ASN A 50 8.58 11.24 9.89
C ASN A 50 8.36 11.20 8.36
N GLU A 51 7.36 11.92 7.89
CA GLU A 51 7.07 12.08 6.45
C GLU A 51 8.18 12.81 5.67
N GLY A 52 9.20 13.36 6.34
CA GLY A 52 10.28 14.12 5.71
C GLY A 52 11.62 13.39 5.50
N SER A 53 11.83 12.22 6.10
CA SER A 53 13.20 11.65 6.26
C SER A 53 13.31 10.15 5.98
N ARG A 54 12.51 9.59 5.05
CA ARG A 54 12.76 8.22 4.57
C ARG A 54 13.96 8.25 3.62
N GLY A 55 15.14 7.96 4.16
CA GLY A 55 16.37 7.82 3.39
C GLY A 55 16.19 6.83 2.25
N TRP A 56 16.88 7.07 1.14
CA TRP A 56 16.74 6.36 -0.15
C TRP A 56 16.89 4.81 -0.08
N MET A 57 17.28 4.27 1.09
CA MET A 57 17.45 2.84 1.35
C MET A 57 16.24 2.16 2.03
N ALA A 58 15.19 2.89 2.42
CA ALA A 58 14.03 2.29 3.09
C ALA A 58 13.20 1.36 2.18
N GLY A 59 13.33 1.49 0.85
CA GLY A 59 12.61 0.67 -0.13
C GLY A 59 13.23 -0.70 -0.43
N LEU A 60 14.40 -1.05 0.14
CA LEU A 60 15.12 -2.28 -0.20
C LEU A 60 14.51 -3.56 0.39
N PHE A 61 13.70 -3.45 1.45
CA PHE A 61 13.04 -4.58 2.11
C PHE A 61 11.51 -4.48 2.13
N GLU A 62 10.95 -3.45 1.49
CA GLU A 62 9.50 -3.33 1.32
C GLU A 62 9.07 -4.30 0.22
N THR A 63 8.43 -5.40 0.61
CA THR A 63 7.90 -6.38 -0.33
C THR A 63 6.80 -5.78 -1.22
N HIS A 64 6.22 -4.63 -0.85
CA HIS A 64 5.21 -3.88 -1.60
C HIS A 64 5.56 -2.38 -1.61
N PRO A 65 5.43 -1.68 -2.77
CA PRO A 65 5.59 -0.24 -2.83
C PRO A 65 4.55 0.48 -1.97
N LEU A 66 4.87 1.70 -1.55
CA LEU A 66 3.99 2.55 -0.75
C LEU A 66 2.57 2.62 -1.32
N VAL A 67 1.57 2.68 -0.42
CA VAL A 67 0.14 2.67 -0.80
C VAL A 67 -0.21 3.77 -1.80
N GLN A 68 0.40 4.95 -1.69
CA GLN A 68 0.19 6.06 -2.64
C GLN A 68 0.65 5.70 -4.06
N GLU A 69 1.77 5.00 -4.22
CA GLU A 69 2.22 4.54 -5.53
C GLU A 69 1.32 3.46 -6.12
N ARG A 70 0.76 2.60 -5.27
CA ARG A 70 -0.22 1.56 -5.67
C ARG A 70 -1.50 2.19 -6.21
N ILE A 71 -2.05 3.18 -5.51
CA ILE A 71 -3.23 3.95 -5.95
C ILE A 71 -2.95 4.63 -7.29
N LYS A 72 -1.80 5.29 -7.44
CA LYS A 72 -1.41 5.95 -8.69
C LYS A 72 -1.36 4.97 -9.87
N LYS A 73 -0.77 3.79 -9.67
CA LYS A 73 -0.68 2.75 -10.70
C LYS A 73 -2.07 2.22 -11.09
N LEU A 74 -2.97 1.99 -10.13
CA LEU A 74 -4.33 1.54 -10.40
C LEU A 74 -5.15 2.57 -11.18
N ARG A 75 -5.08 3.85 -10.79
CA ARG A 75 -5.78 4.93 -11.51
C ARG A 75 -5.24 5.10 -12.94
N ALA A 76 -3.94 4.91 -13.14
CA ALA A 76 -3.35 4.94 -14.48
C ALA A 76 -3.86 3.81 -15.41
N MET A 77 -4.42 2.73 -14.88
CA MET A 77 -5.03 1.65 -15.69
C MET A 77 -6.43 2.03 -16.21
N ILE A 78 -7.06 3.07 -15.66
CA ILE A 78 -8.40 3.55 -16.07
C ILE A 78 -8.29 4.57 -17.21
N SER A 79 -7.28 5.45 -17.14
CA SER A 79 -7.07 6.50 -18.14
C SER A 79 -6.38 6.03 -19.42
N LYS A 80 -6.29 4.71 -19.64
CA LYS A 80 -5.63 4.09 -20.79
C LYS A 80 -6.62 3.26 -21.59
#